data_AF-A0A016WP31-F1
#
_entry.id   AF-A0A016WP31-F1
#
_cell.length_a   1.000
_cell.length_b   1.000
_cell.length_c   1.000
_cell.angle_alpha   90.00
_cell.angle_beta   90.00
_cell.angle_gamma   90.00
#
_symmetry.space_group_name_H-M   'P 1'
#
loop_
_entity.id
_entity.type
_entity.pdbx_description
1 polymer ?
#
loop_
_entity_poly.entity_id
_entity_poly.type
_entity_poly.pdbx_seq_one_letter_code
_entity_poly.pdbx_strand_id
1 'polypeptide(L)'
;MFYTVLVATLLEVVLVTGQEKYDAYVKDYFGSRVGFRIAYKRKDRTVVHHYIVPDKNTTWAQARHTCEQKSGFKLATFEDYVELRHLSSEYHRLYCTECNGMYWVGDRYHENNRDICNAIFLKRSELVGFNCNYEPQPKSRSPLDIKGYVCTTMMKP
;
A
#
# COMPACT_ATOMS: atom_id res chain seq x y z
N MET A 1 45.44 -0.30 -3.01
CA MET A 1 44.24 0.54 -2.78
C MET A 1 43.21 0.19 -3.87
N PHE A 2 42.64 -1.02 -3.86
CA PHE A 2 41.74 -1.52 -4.93
C PHE A 2 40.57 -2.40 -4.42
N TYR A 3 40.41 -2.58 -3.11
CA TYR A 3 39.40 -3.49 -2.54
C TYR A 3 38.06 -2.82 -2.21
N THR A 4 38.01 -1.49 -2.11
CA THR A 4 36.81 -0.76 -1.68
C THR A 4 35.78 -0.56 -2.79
N VAL A 5 36.19 -0.58 -4.06
CA VAL A 5 35.28 -0.31 -5.20
C VAL A 5 34.46 -1.56 -5.58
N LEU A 6 35.02 -2.76 -5.42
CA LEU A 6 34.34 -4.01 -5.85
C LEU A 6 33.15 -4.39 -4.97
N VAL A 7 33.21 -4.10 -3.67
CA VAL A 7 32.16 -4.47 -2.70
C VAL A 7 30.91 -3.60 -2.89
N ALA A 8 31.08 -2.32 -3.22
CA ALA A 8 29.96 -1.41 -3.49
C ALA A 8 29.14 -1.86 -4.71
N THR A 9 29.81 -2.24 -5.80
CA THR A 9 29.14 -2.73 -7.02
C THR A 9 28.41 -4.06 -6.82
N LEU A 10 28.94 -4.98 -6.00
CA LEU A 10 28.27 -6.25 -5.71
C LEU A 10 27.00 -6.05 -4.86
N LEU A 11 27.03 -5.15 -3.87
CA LEU A 11 25.85 -4.84 -3.06
C LEU A 11 24.74 -4.20 -3.92
N GLU A 12 25.11 -3.26 -4.80
CA GLU A 12 24.17 -2.59 -5.69
C GLU A 12 23.55 -3.55 -6.72
N VAL A 13 24.35 -4.45 -7.32
CA VAL A 13 23.84 -5.46 -8.27
C VAL A 13 22.92 -6.48 -7.59
N VAL A 14 23.20 -6.87 -6.34
CA VAL A 14 22.33 -7.78 -5.57
C VAL A 14 21.01 -7.10 -5.18
N LEU A 15 21.05 -5.82 -4.80
CA LEU A 15 19.85 -5.03 -4.50
C LEU A 15 18.97 -4.85 -5.75
N VAL A 16 19.57 -4.53 -6.90
CA VAL A 16 18.84 -4.30 -8.16
C VAL A 16 18.23 -5.60 -8.70
N THR A 17 18.98 -6.71 -8.71
CA THR A 17 18.45 -8.01 -9.17
C THR A 17 17.42 -8.62 -8.21
N GLY A 18 17.54 -8.34 -6.91
CA GLY A 18 16.52 -8.66 -5.91
C GLY A 18 15.22 -7.88 -6.12
N GLN A 19 15.33 -6.59 -6.43
CA GLN A 19 14.18 -5.71 -6.71
C GLN A 19 13.40 -6.17 -7.95
N GLU A 20 14.08 -6.51 -9.04
CA GLU A 20 13.43 -6.95 -10.29
C GLU A 20 12.71 -8.30 -10.16
N LYS A 21 13.34 -9.30 -9.51
CA LYS A 21 12.67 -10.58 -9.23
C LYS A 21 11.47 -10.41 -8.30
N TYR A 22 11.60 -9.52 -7.32
CA TYR A 22 10.52 -9.23 -6.38
C TYR A 22 9.36 -8.48 -7.05
N ASP A 23 9.65 -7.54 -7.95
CA ASP A 23 8.63 -6.82 -8.73
C ASP A 23 7.89 -7.74 -9.70
N ALA A 24 8.60 -8.68 -10.34
CA ALA A 24 7.98 -9.74 -11.15
C ALA A 24 7.07 -10.66 -10.31
N TYR A 25 7.50 -11.04 -9.11
CA TYR A 25 6.72 -11.88 -8.18
C TYR A 25 5.47 -11.19 -7.62
N VAL A 26 5.58 -9.90 -7.30
CA VAL A 26 4.46 -9.10 -6.83
C VAL A 26 3.43 -8.92 -7.96
N LYS A 27 3.90 -8.66 -9.19
CA LYS A 27 3.06 -8.58 -10.40
C LYS A 27 2.39 -9.90 -10.78
N ASP A 28 2.98 -11.05 -10.47
CA ASP A 28 2.32 -12.35 -10.62
C ASP A 28 1.18 -12.50 -9.58
N TYR A 29 1.39 -11.97 -8.37
CA TYR A 29 0.48 -12.20 -7.25
C TYR A 29 -0.80 -11.37 -7.23
N PHE A 30 -0.71 -10.04 -7.40
CA PHE A 30 -1.92 -9.23 -7.57
C PHE A 30 -2.32 -9.12 -9.06
N GLY A 31 -1.74 -9.97 -9.91
CA GLY A 31 -1.81 -9.88 -11.37
C GLY A 31 -1.18 -8.60 -11.91
N SER A 32 -1.47 -8.28 -13.18
CA SER A 32 -1.11 -7.00 -13.81
C SER A 32 -1.71 -5.76 -13.11
N ARG A 33 -2.40 -5.96 -11.97
CA ARG A 33 -3.11 -4.97 -11.17
C ARG A 33 -2.43 -4.66 -9.84
N VAL A 34 -1.21 -5.13 -9.57
CA VAL A 34 -0.37 -4.34 -8.65
C VAL A 34 -0.20 -3.02 -9.34
N GLY A 35 -0.89 -2.00 -8.84
CA GLY A 35 -0.67 -0.67 -9.34
C GLY A 35 0.78 -0.33 -9.06
N PHE A 36 1.14 -0.21 -7.78
CA PHE A 36 2.31 0.58 -7.41
C PHE A 36 2.90 0.18 -6.08
N ARG A 37 4.24 0.03 -6.05
CA ARG A 37 5.04 -0.15 -4.81
C ARG A 37 5.66 1.18 -4.40
N ILE A 38 5.44 1.59 -3.16
CA ILE A 38 6.05 2.78 -2.56
C ILE A 38 6.74 2.35 -1.25
N ALA A 39 8.04 2.63 -1.15
CA ALA A 39 8.83 2.30 0.03
C ALA A 39 8.92 3.50 0.98
N TYR A 40 8.87 3.25 2.29
CA TYR A 40 9.07 4.26 3.33
C TYR A 40 9.96 3.71 4.44
N LYS A 41 10.88 4.52 4.93
CA LYS A 41 11.74 4.19 6.06
C LYS A 41 11.16 4.81 7.33
N ARG A 42 10.69 3.97 8.25
CA ARG A 42 10.16 4.39 9.55
C ARG A 42 11.25 4.89 10.49
N LYS A 43 10.83 5.53 11.60
CA LYS A 43 11.74 6.09 12.60
C LYS A 43 12.63 5.03 13.25
N ASP A 44 12.10 3.83 13.42
CA ASP A 44 12.83 2.65 13.92
C ASP A 44 13.78 2.01 12.89
N ARG A 45 13.92 2.62 11.70
CA ARG A 45 14.72 2.17 10.55
C ARG A 45 14.15 0.96 9.81
N THR A 46 12.96 0.46 10.17
CA THR A 46 12.28 -0.55 9.37
C THR A 46 11.89 0.03 8.02
N VAL A 47 12.05 -0.77 6.96
CA VAL A 47 11.60 -0.39 5.61
C VAL A 47 10.28 -1.08 5.36
N VAL A 48 9.28 -0.25 5.05
CA VAL A 48 7.93 -0.69 4.76
C VAL A 48 7.64 -0.47 3.29
N HIS A 49 7.08 -1.48 2.64
CA HIS A 49 6.65 -1.38 1.26
C HIS A 49 5.13 -1.43 1.20
N HIS A 50 4.54 -0.35 0.69
CA HIS A 50 3.11 -0.22 0.44
C HIS A 50 2.78 -0.58 -1.00
N TYR A 51 1.73 -1.36 -1.20
CA TYR A 51 1.23 -1.83 -2.50
C TYR A 51 -0.19 -1.33 -2.68
N ILE A 52 -0.39 -0.42 -3.62
CA ILE A 52 -1.73 0.08 -3.96
C ILE A 52 -2.32 -0.85 -5.02
N VAL A 53 -3.44 -1.48 -4.69
CA VAL A 53 -4.11 -2.48 -5.52
C VAL A 53 -5.48 -1.96 -5.95
N PRO A 54 -5.66 -1.60 -7.23
CA PRO A 54 -6.96 -1.18 -7.75
C PRO A 54 -7.91 -2.38 -7.87
N ASP A 55 -8.95 -2.39 -7.04
CA ASP A 55 -10.04 -3.34 -7.08
C ASP A 55 -11.32 -2.71 -6.51
N LYS A 56 -12.23 -2.33 -7.41
CA LYS A 56 -13.45 -1.59 -7.05
C LYS A 56 -14.55 -2.49 -6.49
N ASN A 57 -14.33 -3.80 -6.41
CA ASN A 57 -15.31 -4.79 -5.97
C ASN A 57 -15.03 -5.30 -4.54
N THR A 58 -13.96 -4.85 -3.90
CA THR A 58 -13.45 -5.45 -2.66
C THR A 58 -14.05 -4.80 -1.41
N THR A 59 -14.63 -5.61 -0.53
CA THR A 59 -14.97 -5.18 0.83
C THR A 59 -13.70 -5.06 1.69
N TRP A 60 -13.79 -4.39 2.83
CA TRP A 60 -12.64 -4.30 3.75
C TRP A 60 -12.15 -5.68 4.20
N ALA A 61 -13.07 -6.59 4.54
CA ALA A 61 -12.74 -7.94 4.98
C ALA A 61 -12.04 -8.75 3.88
N GLN A 62 -12.50 -8.63 2.63
CA GLN A 62 -11.86 -9.26 1.48
C GLN A 62 -10.46 -8.68 1.22
N ALA A 63 -10.30 -7.36 1.33
CA ALA A 63 -9.02 -6.69 1.15
C ALA A 63 -8.00 -7.17 2.20
N ARG A 64 -8.42 -7.20 3.47
CA ARG A 64 -7.62 -7.74 4.58
C ARG A 64 -7.20 -9.18 4.31
N HIS A 65 -8.17 -10.05 4.02
CA HIS A 65 -7.89 -11.45 3.74
C HIS A 65 -6.91 -11.61 2.57
N THR A 66 -7.10 -10.83 1.49
CA THR A 66 -6.22 -10.86 0.31
C THR A 66 -4.79 -10.44 0.66
N CYS A 67 -4.59 -9.40 1.46
CA CYS A 67 -3.25 -9.04 1.91
C CYS A 67 -2.64 -10.11 2.81
N GLU A 68 -3.42 -10.74 3.69
CA GLU A 68 -2.94 -11.72 4.68
C GLU A 68 -2.69 -13.12 4.10
N GLN A 69 -3.13 -13.41 2.88
CA GLN A 69 -2.88 -14.69 2.20
C GLN A 69 -1.39 -15.02 2.02
N LYS A 70 -0.51 -14.01 2.02
CA LYS A 70 0.94 -14.19 1.99
C LYS A 70 1.57 -13.81 3.33
N SER A 71 2.46 -14.68 3.80
CA SER A 71 3.25 -14.43 5.01
C SER A 71 4.00 -13.10 4.89
N GLY A 72 3.87 -12.28 5.94
CA GLY A 72 4.52 -10.97 6.03
C GLY A 72 3.76 -9.81 5.37
N PHE A 73 2.62 -10.07 4.72
CA PHE A 73 1.73 -9.03 4.21
C PHE A 73 0.53 -8.83 5.12
N LYS A 74 0.05 -7.59 5.17
CA LYS A 74 -1.18 -7.20 5.88
C LYS A 74 -1.80 -5.97 5.22
N LEU A 75 -3.03 -5.65 5.57
CA LEU A 75 -3.64 -4.38 5.16
C LEU A 75 -2.83 -3.22 5.78
N ALA A 76 -2.59 -2.16 5.00
CA ALA A 76 -1.59 -1.16 5.35
C ALA A 76 -1.97 -0.39 6.63
N THR A 77 -0.98 -0.16 7.50
CA THR A 77 -1.11 0.73 8.66
C THR A 77 0.04 1.71 8.61
N PHE A 78 -0.16 2.94 9.09
CA PHE A 78 0.82 4.01 9.04
C PHE A 78 1.37 4.31 10.44
N GLU A 79 2.68 4.51 10.57
CA GLU A 79 3.34 4.92 11.82
C GLU A 79 2.86 6.32 12.23
N ASP A 80 2.75 7.22 11.27
CA ASP A 80 2.29 8.59 11.47
C ASP A 80 1.76 9.21 10.17
N TYR A 81 1.32 10.46 10.30
CA TYR A 81 0.85 11.27 9.17
C TYR A 81 1.93 11.52 8.10
N VAL A 82 3.23 11.47 8.46
CA VAL A 82 4.32 11.68 7.50
C VAL A 82 4.42 10.48 6.56
N GLU A 83 4.32 9.25 7.08
CA GLU A 83 4.27 8.04 6.25
C GLU A 83 3.07 8.05 5.29
N LEU A 84 1.89 8.43 5.78
CA LEU A 84 0.67 8.51 4.99
C LEU A 84 0.78 9.56 3.86
N ARG A 85 1.28 10.76 4.20
CA ARG A 85 1.50 11.83 3.23
C ARG A 85 2.56 11.46 2.20
N HIS A 86 3.61 10.74 2.61
CA HIS A 86 4.62 10.23 1.70
C HIS A 86 4.03 9.26 0.67
N LEU A 87 3.23 8.28 1.12
CA LEU A 87 2.53 7.36 0.23
C LEU A 87 1.70 8.11 -0.81
N SER A 88 0.90 9.06 -0.35
CA SER A 88 0.02 9.87 -1.19
C SER A 88 0.81 10.70 -2.21
N SER A 89 1.87 11.39 -1.76
CA SER A 89 2.73 12.21 -2.60
C SER A 89 3.44 11.38 -3.68
N GLU A 90 4.03 10.24 -3.31
CA GLU A 90 4.73 9.37 -4.26
C GLU A 90 3.77 8.76 -5.27
N TYR A 91 2.57 8.35 -4.84
CA TYR A 91 1.53 7.86 -5.75
C TYR A 91 1.14 8.92 -6.79
N HIS A 92 0.92 10.17 -6.37
CA HIS A 92 0.62 11.26 -7.28
C HIS A 92 1.77 11.61 -8.21
N ARG A 93 3.00 11.67 -7.67
CA ARG A 93 4.21 12.02 -8.42
C ARG A 93 4.51 11.00 -9.51
N LEU A 94 4.43 9.72 -9.17
CA LEU A 94 4.87 8.64 -10.05
C LEU A 94 3.79 8.22 -11.06
N TYR A 95 2.51 8.36 -10.71
CA TYR A 95 1.49 7.60 -11.43
C TYR A 95 0.27 8.39 -11.83
N CYS A 96 -0.27 9.27 -10.99
CA CYS A 96 -1.57 9.83 -11.29
C CYS A 96 -1.86 11.19 -10.66
N THR A 97 -1.74 12.25 -11.46
CA THR A 97 -2.04 13.63 -11.07
C THR A 97 -3.53 13.87 -10.79
N GLU A 98 -4.44 13.12 -11.41
CA GLU A 98 -5.91 13.31 -11.27
C GLU A 98 -6.65 12.13 -10.63
N CYS A 99 -5.94 11.13 -10.09
CA CYS A 99 -6.61 9.98 -9.49
C CYS A 99 -7.42 10.39 -8.26
N ASN A 100 -8.70 10.04 -8.30
CA ASN A 100 -9.61 10.17 -7.19
C ASN A 100 -10.11 8.78 -6.77
N GLY A 101 -10.42 8.63 -5.48
CA GLY A 101 -10.85 7.37 -4.91
C GLY A 101 -10.22 7.13 -3.55
N MET A 102 -10.87 6.27 -2.78
CA MET A 102 -10.37 5.83 -1.50
C MET A 102 -9.92 4.38 -1.56
N TYR A 103 -8.99 4.01 -0.70
CA TYR A 103 -8.39 2.68 -0.68
C TYR A 103 -8.42 2.13 0.74
N TRP A 104 -8.92 0.92 0.94
CA TRP A 104 -8.95 0.29 2.26
C TRP A 104 -7.57 0.19 2.90
N VAL A 105 -7.51 0.46 4.20
CA VAL A 105 -6.32 0.33 5.06
C VAL A 105 -6.68 -0.41 6.36
N GLY A 106 -5.65 -0.85 7.09
CA GLY A 106 -5.75 -1.81 8.19
C GLY A 106 -6.38 -1.29 9.48
N ASP A 107 -6.45 0.02 9.67
CA ASP A 107 -6.96 0.61 10.90
C ASP A 107 -8.48 0.41 11.01
N ARG A 108 -8.92 -0.18 12.12
CA ARG A 108 -10.33 -0.40 12.48
C ARG A 108 -10.56 0.02 13.93
N TYR A 109 -11.69 0.65 14.21
CA TYR A 109 -12.11 1.02 15.56
C TYR A 109 -13.61 0.85 15.73
N HIS A 110 -14.06 0.81 16.99
CA HIS A 110 -15.47 0.68 17.34
C HIS A 110 -15.99 1.98 17.92
N GLU A 111 -17.02 2.56 17.31
CA GLU A 111 -17.59 3.83 17.74
C GLU A 111 -19.12 3.78 17.60
N ASN A 112 -19.85 4.21 18.63
CA ASN A 112 -21.32 4.30 18.61
C ASN A 112 -22.02 2.99 18.17
N ASN A 113 -21.59 1.84 18.70
CA ASN A 113 -22.07 0.49 18.33
C ASN A 113 -21.89 0.12 16.85
N ARG A 114 -20.91 0.73 16.17
CA ARG A 114 -20.57 0.44 14.78
C ARG A 114 -19.09 0.15 14.64
N ASP A 115 -18.78 -0.82 13.79
CA ASP A 115 -17.41 -1.07 13.35
C ASP A 115 -17.04 -0.12 12.21
N ILE A 116 -16.02 0.69 12.45
CA ILE A 116 -15.49 1.64 11.49
C ILE A 116 -14.16 1.12 10.93
N CYS A 117 -14.10 1.02 9.62
CA CYS A 117 -12.94 0.58 8.85
C CYS A 117 -12.40 1.76 8.05
N ASN A 118 -11.10 2.00 8.14
CA ASN A 118 -10.50 3.16 7.48
C ASN A 118 -10.16 2.89 6.01
N ALA A 119 -10.34 3.93 5.20
CA ALA A 119 -9.78 4.04 3.88
C ALA A 119 -8.91 5.30 3.79
N ILE A 120 -7.88 5.28 2.95
CA ILE A 120 -7.08 6.47 2.64
C ILE A 120 -7.63 7.15 1.39
N PHE A 121 -7.87 8.46 1.49
CA PHE A 121 -8.10 9.31 0.33
C PHE A 121 -6.76 9.87 -0.15
N LEU A 122 -6.13 9.17 -1.10
CA LEU A 122 -4.77 9.48 -1.58
C LEU A 122 -4.61 10.94 -2.01
N LYS A 123 -5.63 11.53 -2.68
CA LYS A 123 -5.59 12.94 -3.12
C LYS A 123 -5.44 13.94 -1.98
N ARG A 124 -5.98 13.64 -0.81
CA ARG A 124 -5.96 14.55 0.34
C ARG A 124 -4.98 14.13 1.42
N SER A 125 -4.40 12.94 1.32
CA SER A 125 -3.62 12.35 2.41
C SER A 125 -4.45 12.26 3.70
N GLU A 126 -5.72 11.84 3.59
CA GLU A 126 -6.65 11.79 4.72
C GLU A 126 -7.13 10.35 4.95
N LEU A 127 -7.31 9.97 6.22
CA LEU A 127 -8.05 8.77 6.59
C LEU A 127 -9.53 9.10 6.70
N VAL A 128 -10.36 8.24 6.11
CA VAL A 128 -11.81 8.36 6.12
C VAL A 128 -12.39 7.06 6.66
N GLY A 129 -13.19 7.17 7.72
CA GLY A 129 -13.88 6.04 8.32
C GLY A 129 -15.13 5.66 7.53
N PHE A 130 -15.27 4.37 7.23
CA PHE A 130 -16.49 3.77 6.65
C PHE A 130 -17.06 2.74 7.59
N ASN A 131 -18.36 2.49 7.48
CA ASN A 131 -18.92 1.27 8.05
C ASN A 131 -18.18 0.05 7.44
N CYS A 132 -17.68 -0.86 8.27
CA CYS A 132 -16.99 -2.06 7.79
C CYS A 132 -17.86 -2.95 6.88
N ASN A 133 -19.19 -2.82 6.97
CA ASN A 133 -20.16 -3.47 6.09
C ASN A 133 -20.45 -2.68 4.79
N TYR A 134 -19.65 -1.67 4.45
CA TYR A 134 -19.80 -0.91 3.21
C TYR A 134 -19.70 -1.85 1.99
N GLU A 135 -20.71 -1.80 1.14
CA GLU A 135 -20.75 -2.54 -0.12
C GLU A 135 -20.11 -1.73 -1.25
N PRO A 136 -19.10 -2.29 -1.94
CA PRO A 136 -18.42 -1.60 -3.03
C PRO A 136 -19.35 -1.26 -4.19
N GLN A 137 -19.19 -0.05 -4.74
CA GLN A 137 -19.95 0.46 -5.87
C GLN A 137 -19.08 0.56 -7.13
N PRO A 138 -18.83 -0.55 -7.86
CA PRO A 138 -17.83 -0.56 -8.93
C PRO A 138 -18.17 0.31 -10.14
N LYS A 139 -19.47 0.53 -10.38
CA LYS A 139 -19.96 1.41 -11.45
C LYS A 139 -19.91 2.89 -11.08
N SER A 140 -19.73 3.21 -9.80
CA SER A 140 -19.75 4.61 -9.36
C SER A 140 -18.48 5.34 -9.77
N ARG A 141 -18.68 6.58 -10.22
CA ARG A 141 -17.64 7.54 -10.57
C ARG A 141 -17.30 8.47 -9.41
N SER A 142 -17.96 8.34 -8.25
CA SER A 142 -17.67 9.20 -7.11
C SER A 142 -16.20 9.08 -6.70
N PRO A 143 -15.53 10.21 -6.40
CA PRO A 143 -14.22 10.21 -5.78
C PRO A 143 -14.26 9.70 -4.33
N LEU A 144 -15.46 9.70 -3.73
CA LEU A 144 -15.75 9.22 -2.38
C LEU A 144 -16.22 7.76 -2.37
N ASP A 145 -15.84 6.97 -3.37
CA ASP A 145 -16.01 5.52 -3.31
C ASP A 145 -14.67 4.81 -3.21
N ILE A 146 -14.74 3.60 -2.67
CA ILE A 146 -13.62 2.69 -2.60
C ILE A 146 -13.24 2.23 -4.00
N LYS A 147 -11.97 2.40 -4.36
CA LYS A 147 -11.42 1.98 -5.65
C LYS A 147 -10.40 0.84 -5.53
N GLY A 148 -10.08 0.42 -4.32
CA GLY A 148 -9.08 -0.61 -4.06
C GLY A 148 -8.69 -0.69 -2.60
N TYR A 149 -7.48 -1.20 -2.37
CA TYR A 149 -6.90 -1.35 -1.05
C TYR A 149 -5.38 -1.19 -1.08
N VAL A 150 -4.79 -1.00 0.10
CA VAL A 150 -3.33 -0.91 0.24
C VAL A 150 -2.85 -2.07 1.11
N CYS A 151 -2.01 -2.94 0.56
CA CYS A 151 -1.28 -3.93 1.34
C CYS A 151 0.07 -3.37 1.76
N THR A 152 0.62 -3.85 2.86
CA THR A 152 1.96 -3.50 3.31
C THR A 152 2.74 -4.73 3.73
N THR A 153 4.05 -4.69 3.56
CA THR A 153 4.98 -5.66 4.12
C THR A 153 6.19 -4.95 4.71
N MET A 154 6.76 -5.54 5.76
CA MET A 154 7.93 -5.01 6.44
C MET A 154 9.13 -5.87 6.08
N MET A 155 10.19 -5.25 5.57
CA MET A 155 11.48 -5.91 5.42
C MET A 155 12.28 -5.61 6.69
N LYS A 156 12.60 -6.65 7.45
CA LYS A 156 13.61 -6.53 8.50
C LYS A 156 14.97 -6.30 7.82
N PRO A 157 15.81 -5.40 8.34
CA PRO A 157 17.16 -5.18 7.82
C PRO A 157 18.01 -6.45 7.87
#